data_AF-A0A8H3L587-F1
#
_entry.id   AF-A0A8H3L587-F1
#
_cell.length_a   1.000
_cell.length_b   1.000
_cell.length_c   1.000
_cell.angle_alpha   90.00
_cell.angle_beta   90.00
_cell.angle_gamma   90.00
#
_symmetry.space_group_name_H-M   'P 1'
#
loop_
_entity.id
_entity.type
_entity.pdbx_description
1 polymer ?
#
loop_
_entity_poly.entity_id
_entity_poly.type
_entity_poly.pdbx_seq_one_letter_code
_entity_poly.pdbx_strand_id
1 'polypeptide(L)'
;MLEIINKEEDVAEINLEESYLRKLPTYKILFERNTNRISSSICPRCDKEEENWEHMWTCSDNEQEIREIVEEAVEIEIKKKKSEKKTDELQIIQDILCPFVDILYDNSNILVKKTREWELLRGIFNNRFDLITKKIEERLIIRQLWETIYDHIKNKIWIKRCNRVNEIEKEKGITKLDKRKKPMDAISNTNKLIGRIILEGSIDKNWYTTMKLTT
;
A
#
# COMPACT_ATOMS: atom_id res chain seq x y z
N MET A 1 10.74 15.97 -46.88
CA MET A 1 9.79 15.06 -46.20
C MET A 1 10.46 14.60 -44.92
N LEU A 2 10.20 15.33 -43.83
CA LEU A 2 10.54 14.89 -42.48
C LEU A 2 9.20 14.48 -41.87
N GLU A 3 9.06 13.18 -41.61
CA GLU A 3 7.88 12.64 -40.93
C GLU A 3 7.81 13.24 -39.53
N ILE A 4 6.75 14.01 -39.29
CA ILE A 4 6.36 14.45 -37.95
C ILE A 4 5.83 13.20 -37.25
N ILE A 5 6.71 12.48 -36.56
CA ILE A 5 6.31 11.50 -35.55
C ILE A 5 5.90 12.31 -34.33
N ASN A 6 4.67 12.83 -34.31
CA ASN A 6 4.02 13.21 -33.05
C ASN A 6 3.70 11.92 -32.29
N LYS A 7 4.69 11.39 -31.56
CA LYS A 7 4.38 10.52 -30.42
C LYS A 7 3.80 11.46 -29.37
N GLU A 8 2.48 11.45 -29.22
CA GLU A 8 1.85 11.98 -28.01
C GLU A 8 2.54 11.31 -26.82
N GLU A 9 3.36 12.06 -26.08
CA GLU A 9 4.02 11.55 -24.89
C GLU A 9 2.94 11.29 -23.82
N ASP A 10 2.98 10.12 -23.19
CA ASP A 10 2.10 9.81 -22.06
C ASP A 10 2.42 10.81 -20.93
N VAL A 11 1.42 11.60 -20.54
CA VAL A 11 1.51 12.51 -19.39
C VAL A 11 0.78 11.85 -18.23
N ALA A 12 1.49 11.65 -17.13
CA ALA A 12 1.01 11.00 -15.94
C ALA A 12 0.58 12.02 -14.88
N GLU A 13 -0.68 11.97 -14.46
CA GLU A 13 -1.16 12.72 -13.30
C GLU A 13 -1.05 11.82 -12.06
N ILE A 14 -0.25 12.24 -11.08
CA ILE A 14 -0.12 11.51 -9.81
C ILE A 14 -1.23 11.96 -8.89
N ASN A 15 -2.07 11.03 -8.43
CA ASN A 15 -3.03 11.32 -7.37
C ASN A 15 -2.27 11.47 -6.04
N LEU A 16 -1.84 12.71 -5.76
CA LEU A 16 -0.82 13.07 -4.76
C LEU A 16 -1.24 12.82 -3.30
N GLU A 17 -2.53 12.70 -3.00
CA GLU A 17 -3.00 12.69 -1.61
C GLU A 17 -2.67 11.39 -0.85
N GLU A 18 -2.40 10.26 -1.51
CA GLU A 18 -2.17 9.00 -0.81
C GLU A 18 -1.21 8.02 -1.51
N SER A 19 0.03 8.41 -1.82
CA SER A 19 1.00 7.39 -2.26
C SER A 19 1.17 6.32 -1.17
N TYR A 20 0.71 5.09 -1.41
CA TYR A 20 0.75 3.96 -0.46
C TYR A 20 2.14 3.75 0.18
N LEU A 21 3.18 4.07 -0.59
CA LEU A 21 4.59 4.06 -0.19
C LEU A 21 4.87 4.84 1.10
N ARG A 22 4.05 5.86 1.43
CA ARG A 22 4.20 6.65 2.66
C ARG A 22 3.51 6.03 3.88
N LYS A 23 2.49 5.17 3.71
CA LYS A 23 1.65 4.69 4.82
C LYS A 23 2.23 3.47 5.55
N LEU A 24 2.74 2.47 4.83
CA LEU A 24 3.48 1.33 5.41
C LEU A 24 4.58 0.84 4.46
N PRO A 25 5.85 0.79 4.89
CA PRO A 25 6.93 0.22 4.08
C PRO A 25 6.75 -1.30 3.90
N THR A 26 7.37 -1.85 2.86
CA THR A 26 7.45 -3.30 2.63
C THR A 26 8.48 -3.93 3.59
N TYR A 27 8.41 -5.25 3.83
CA TYR A 27 9.41 -5.91 4.68
C TYR A 27 10.82 -5.84 4.10
N LYS A 28 10.98 -5.84 2.76
CA LYS A 28 12.26 -5.51 2.12
C LYS A 28 12.83 -4.17 2.61
N ILE A 29 12.05 -3.09 2.54
CA ILE A 29 12.49 -1.76 2.96
C ILE A 29 12.80 -1.73 4.46
N LEU A 30 11.99 -2.39 5.29
CA LEU A 30 12.23 -2.47 6.73
C LEU A 30 13.53 -3.21 7.05
N PHE A 31 13.81 -4.30 6.35
CA PHE A 31 15.02 -5.09 6.49
C PHE A 31 16.27 -4.33 6.04
N GLU A 32 16.24 -3.70 4.87
CA GLU A 32 17.34 -2.87 4.34
C GLU A 32 17.70 -1.70 5.28
N ARG A 33 16.71 -1.13 5.97
CA ARG A 33 16.91 -0.08 6.97
C ARG A 33 17.51 -0.58 8.29
N ASN A 34 17.72 -1.89 8.41
CA ASN A 34 18.10 -2.56 9.65
C ASN A 34 17.15 -2.15 10.78
N THR A 35 15.85 -2.34 10.58
CA THR A 35 14.82 -1.95 11.54
C THR A 35 14.79 -2.90 12.74
N ASN A 36 14.62 -2.37 13.95
CA ASN A 36 14.57 -3.21 15.16
C ASN A 36 13.50 -4.30 15.06
N ARG A 37 13.84 -5.52 15.49
CA ARG A 37 12.99 -6.74 15.45
C ARG A 37 12.57 -7.24 14.06
N ILE A 38 13.06 -6.64 12.97
CA ILE A 38 12.87 -7.14 11.61
C ILE A 38 14.16 -7.82 11.16
N SER A 39 14.15 -9.15 11.07
CA SER A 39 15.33 -9.97 10.77
C SER A 39 15.37 -10.54 9.34
N SER A 40 14.33 -10.30 8.54
CA SER A 40 14.20 -10.84 7.19
C SER A 40 13.38 -9.91 6.30
N SER A 41 13.64 -9.93 4.99
CA SER A 41 12.84 -9.27 3.96
C SER A 41 11.66 -10.12 3.44
N ILE A 42 11.57 -11.38 3.89
CA ILE A 42 10.50 -12.32 3.51
C ILE A 42 9.13 -11.79 3.94
N CYS A 43 8.15 -12.00 3.07
CA CYS A 43 6.76 -11.61 3.30
C CYS A 43 6.21 -12.30 4.55
N PRO A 44 5.76 -11.54 5.56
CA PRO A 44 5.26 -12.14 6.79
C PRO A 44 3.93 -12.87 6.60
N ARG A 45 3.23 -12.63 5.47
CA ARG A 45 1.95 -13.27 5.15
C ARG A 45 2.20 -14.67 4.58
N CYS A 46 2.81 -14.74 3.39
CA CYS A 46 2.97 -16.01 2.69
C CYS A 46 4.20 -16.82 3.10
N ASP A 47 5.19 -16.20 3.75
CA ASP A 47 6.47 -16.80 4.21
C ASP A 47 7.30 -17.48 3.09
N LYS A 48 7.09 -17.10 1.82
CA LYS A 48 7.71 -17.74 0.64
C LYS A 48 8.71 -16.86 -0.09
N GLU A 49 8.37 -15.59 -0.30
CA GLU A 49 9.11 -14.67 -1.16
C GLU A 49 9.44 -13.37 -0.42
N GLU A 50 10.42 -12.61 -0.92
CA GLU A 50 10.71 -11.26 -0.43
C GLU A 50 9.52 -10.32 -0.68
N GLU A 51 9.05 -9.63 0.37
CA GLU A 51 8.01 -8.62 0.22
C GLU A 51 8.60 -7.31 -0.28
N ASN A 52 8.67 -7.20 -1.61
CA ASN A 52 8.90 -5.96 -2.33
C ASN A 52 7.56 -5.34 -2.78
N TRP A 53 7.63 -4.22 -3.51
CA TRP A 53 6.43 -3.50 -3.92
C TRP A 53 5.52 -4.32 -4.85
N GLU A 54 6.09 -5.12 -5.74
CA GLU A 54 5.34 -5.95 -6.68
C GLU A 54 4.67 -7.12 -5.97
N HIS A 55 5.43 -7.83 -5.12
CA HIS A 55 4.94 -8.96 -4.35
C HIS A 55 3.74 -8.60 -3.48
N MET A 56 3.62 -7.37 -2.96
CA MET A 56 2.43 -6.98 -2.19
C MET A 56 1.13 -7.14 -2.99
N TRP A 57 1.17 -6.81 -4.28
CA TRP A 57 0.00 -6.86 -5.17
C TRP A 57 -0.26 -8.25 -5.75
N THR A 58 0.79 -9.07 -5.86
CA THR A 58 0.72 -10.42 -6.47
C THR A 58 1.01 -11.54 -5.45
N CYS A 59 0.86 -11.26 -4.16
CA CYS A 59 1.16 -12.21 -3.10
C CYS A 59 0.20 -13.40 -3.18
N SER A 60 0.69 -14.63 -3.00
CA SER A 60 -0.16 -15.83 -2.96
C SER A 60 -1.19 -15.85 -1.83
N ASP A 61 -1.04 -14.97 -0.83
CA ASP A 61 -1.98 -14.80 0.29
C ASP A 61 -3.06 -13.75 0.00
N ASN A 62 -3.03 -13.11 -1.17
CA ASN A 62 -4.13 -12.28 -1.61
C ASN A 62 -5.33 -13.18 -1.95
N GLU A 63 -6.53 -12.78 -1.52
CA GLU A 63 -7.74 -13.58 -1.73
C GLU A 63 -8.20 -13.59 -3.20
N GLN A 64 -7.80 -12.59 -3.98
CA GLN A 64 -8.21 -12.38 -5.36
C GLN A 64 -7.04 -11.84 -6.16
N GLU A 65 -7.02 -12.17 -7.45
CA GLU A 65 -6.08 -11.59 -8.42
C GLU A 65 -6.52 -10.17 -8.82
N ILE A 66 -5.56 -9.33 -9.21
CA ILE A 66 -5.82 -7.92 -9.55
C ILE A 66 -6.91 -7.80 -10.62
N ARG A 67 -6.88 -8.65 -11.65
CA ARG A 67 -7.84 -8.60 -12.77
C ARG A 67 -9.26 -8.96 -12.34
N GLU A 68 -9.41 -9.94 -11.46
CA GLU A 68 -10.71 -10.32 -10.89
C GLU A 68 -11.31 -9.14 -10.09
N ILE A 69 -10.47 -8.40 -9.37
CA ILE A 69 -10.88 -7.22 -8.61
C ILE A 69 -11.28 -6.07 -9.55
N VAL A 70 -10.58 -5.89 -10.68
CA VAL A 70 -10.96 -4.89 -11.71
C VAL A 70 -12.34 -5.23 -12.28
N GLU A 71 -12.56 -6.50 -12.66
CA GLU A 71 -13.84 -6.98 -13.18
C GLU A 71 -14.98 -6.79 -12.16
N GLU A 72 -14.74 -7.18 -10.90
CA GLU A 72 -15.69 -6.99 -9.80
C GLU A 72 -16.05 -5.50 -9.61
N ALA A 73 -15.05 -4.62 -9.64
CA ALA A 73 -15.27 -3.17 -9.49
C ALA A 73 -16.12 -2.58 -10.63
N VAL A 74 -15.85 -2.98 -11.87
CA VAL A 74 -16.65 -2.58 -13.04
C VAL A 74 -18.09 -3.06 -12.89
N GLU A 75 -18.30 -4.33 -12.51
CA GLU A 75 -19.64 -4.88 -12.30
C GLU A 75 -20.42 -4.13 -11.21
N ILE A 76 -19.76 -3.80 -10.10
CA ILE A 76 -20.35 -3.04 -9.00
C ILE A 76 -20.79 -1.66 -9.51
N GLU A 77 -19.95 -0.96 -10.27
CA GLU A 77 -20.28 0.37 -10.79
C GLU A 77 -21.45 0.30 -11.78
N ILE A 78 -21.47 -0.70 -12.68
CA ILE A 78 -22.60 -0.94 -13.59
C ILE A 78 -23.90 -1.19 -12.80
N LYS A 79 -23.87 -2.06 -11.79
CA LYS A 79 -25.04 -2.37 -10.95
C LYS A 79 -25.53 -1.12 -10.21
N LYS A 80 -24.60 -0.31 -9.70
CA LYS A 80 -24.90 0.97 -9.04
C LYS A 80 -25.58 1.95 -10.00
N LYS A 81 -25.02 2.23 -11.18
CA LYS A 81 -25.65 3.13 -12.17
C LYS A 81 -27.05 2.67 -12.60
N LYS A 82 -27.24 1.35 -12.77
CA LYS A 82 -28.57 0.76 -13.03
C LYS A 82 -29.55 1.06 -11.90
N SER A 83 -29.15 0.88 -10.64
CA SER A 83 -30.00 1.15 -9.48
C SER A 83 -30.35 2.64 -9.32
N GLU A 84 -29.41 3.53 -9.69
CA GLU A 84 -29.58 4.98 -9.68
C GLU A 84 -30.36 5.52 -10.91
N LYS A 85 -30.78 4.63 -11.82
CA LYS A 85 -31.46 4.97 -13.10
C LYS A 85 -30.68 5.97 -13.97
N LYS A 86 -29.35 5.96 -13.88
CA LYS A 86 -28.45 6.80 -14.68
C LYS A 86 -28.17 6.11 -16.03
N THR A 87 -29.18 6.06 -16.89
CA THR A 87 -29.11 5.36 -18.18
C THR A 87 -28.01 5.91 -19.09
N ASP A 88 -27.82 7.22 -19.09
CA ASP A 88 -26.85 7.88 -19.96
C ASP A 88 -25.41 7.57 -19.52
N GLU A 89 -25.12 7.65 -18.22
CA GLU A 89 -23.80 7.26 -17.67
C GLU A 89 -23.52 5.77 -17.88
N LEU A 90 -24.55 4.92 -17.74
CA LEU A 90 -24.43 3.48 -17.99
C LEU A 90 -24.06 3.20 -19.45
N GLN A 91 -24.70 3.87 -20.40
CA GLN A 91 -24.38 3.73 -21.82
C GLN A 91 -22.95 4.19 -22.10
N ILE A 92 -22.54 5.32 -21.54
CA ILE A 92 -21.15 5.81 -21.65
C ILE A 92 -20.18 4.76 -21.14
N ILE A 93 -20.40 4.19 -19.95
CA ILE A 93 -19.56 3.13 -19.39
C ILE A 93 -19.47 1.97 -20.39
N GLN A 94 -20.60 1.47 -20.88
CA GLN A 94 -20.63 0.35 -21.84
C GLN A 94 -19.83 0.65 -23.11
N ASP A 95 -19.90 1.87 -23.63
CA ASP A 95 -19.20 2.28 -24.84
C ASP A 95 -17.68 2.41 -24.62
N ILE A 96 -17.24 2.85 -23.43
CA ILE A 96 -15.81 3.04 -23.12
C ILE A 96 -15.12 1.80 -22.57
N LEU A 97 -15.84 0.76 -22.14
CA LEU A 97 -15.24 -0.35 -21.37
C LEU A 97 -14.15 -1.09 -22.14
N CYS A 98 -14.41 -1.47 -23.39
CA CYS A 98 -13.41 -2.13 -24.22
C CYS A 98 -12.15 -1.27 -24.40
N PRO A 99 -12.21 -0.02 -24.90
CA PRO A 99 -11.00 0.79 -25.04
C PRO A 99 -10.33 1.12 -23.71
N PHE A 100 -11.08 1.24 -22.60
CA PHE A 100 -10.52 1.42 -21.27
C PHE A 100 -9.68 0.22 -20.83
N VAL A 101 -10.21 -0.99 -20.99
CA VAL A 101 -9.54 -2.24 -20.64
C VAL A 101 -8.32 -2.48 -21.55
N ASP A 102 -8.44 -2.20 -22.84
CA ASP A 102 -7.32 -2.28 -23.78
C ASP A 102 -6.17 -1.37 -23.36
N ILE A 103 -6.45 -0.12 -22.98
CA ILE A 103 -5.43 0.81 -22.47
C ILE A 103 -4.82 0.29 -21.17
N LEU A 104 -5.65 -0.20 -20.24
CA LEU A 104 -5.21 -0.68 -18.93
C LEU A 104 -4.22 -1.85 -19.06
N TYR A 105 -4.47 -2.78 -19.98
CA TYR A 105 -3.62 -3.97 -20.15
C TYR A 105 -2.55 -3.82 -21.23
N ASP A 106 -2.49 -2.70 -21.95
CA ASP A 106 -1.38 -2.35 -22.84
C ASP A 106 -0.10 -2.02 -22.05
N ASN A 107 1.05 -2.11 -22.72
CA ASN A 107 2.36 -1.82 -22.16
C ASN A 107 2.46 -0.36 -21.70
N SER A 108 2.97 -0.17 -20.49
CA SER A 108 3.28 1.14 -19.94
C SER A 108 4.50 1.75 -20.62
N ASN A 109 4.39 3.03 -20.99
CA ASN A 109 5.52 3.81 -21.49
C ASN A 109 6.39 4.37 -20.34
N ILE A 110 5.84 4.45 -19.13
CA ILE A 110 6.54 5.01 -17.95
C ILE A 110 7.08 3.93 -17.00
N LEU A 111 6.50 2.73 -17.01
CA LEU A 111 6.93 1.56 -16.23
C LEU A 111 7.44 0.48 -17.19
N VAL A 112 8.76 0.44 -17.38
CA VAL A 112 9.42 -0.51 -18.30
C VAL A 112 9.05 -1.96 -17.97
N LYS A 113 8.65 -2.73 -18.99
CA LYS A 113 8.22 -4.14 -18.90
C LYS A 113 6.99 -4.37 -18.02
N LYS A 114 6.19 -3.34 -17.77
CA LYS A 114 4.91 -3.44 -17.06
C LYS A 114 3.78 -2.94 -17.96
N THR A 115 2.56 -3.37 -17.68
CA THR A 115 1.32 -2.85 -18.27
C THR A 115 0.86 -1.58 -17.53
N ARG A 116 -0.10 -0.84 -18.09
CA ARG A 116 -0.68 0.35 -17.44
C ARG A 116 -1.50 0.01 -16.19
N GLU A 117 -1.90 -1.24 -15.99
CA GLU A 117 -2.49 -1.72 -14.74
C GLU A 117 -1.55 -1.44 -13.55
N TRP A 118 -0.24 -1.47 -13.76
CA TRP A 118 0.75 -1.12 -12.72
C TRP A 118 0.83 0.38 -12.45
N GLU A 119 0.44 1.22 -13.40
CA GLU A 119 0.29 2.67 -13.19
C GLU A 119 -0.91 2.94 -12.27
N LEU A 120 -2.04 2.26 -12.53
CA LEU A 120 -3.21 2.25 -11.65
C LEU A 120 -2.83 1.81 -10.23
N LEU A 121 -2.08 0.72 -10.05
CA LEU A 121 -1.61 0.28 -8.73
C LEU A 121 -0.71 1.30 -8.00
N ARG A 122 -0.09 2.22 -8.74
CA ARG A 122 0.70 3.34 -8.19
C ARG A 122 -0.11 4.61 -7.94
N GLY A 123 -1.39 4.62 -8.30
CA GLY A 123 -2.23 5.81 -8.25
C GLY A 123 -1.88 6.84 -9.34
N ILE A 124 -1.35 6.36 -10.46
CA ILE A 124 -1.00 7.19 -11.62
C ILE A 124 -2.12 7.11 -12.65
N PHE A 125 -2.76 8.24 -12.92
CA PHE A 125 -3.74 8.35 -13.98
C PHE A 125 -3.04 8.64 -15.30
N ASN A 126 -3.26 7.78 -16.30
CA ASN A 126 -2.66 7.89 -17.63
C ASN A 126 -3.55 8.75 -18.56
N ASN A 127 -3.00 9.81 -19.13
CA ASN A 127 -3.75 10.69 -20.04
C ASN A 127 -4.28 10.00 -21.31
N ARG A 128 -3.82 8.80 -21.67
CA ARG A 128 -4.40 8.01 -22.77
C ARG A 128 -5.87 7.70 -22.55
N PHE A 129 -6.33 7.63 -21.31
CA PHE A 129 -7.75 7.52 -20.99
C PHE A 129 -8.56 8.72 -21.50
N ASP A 130 -7.98 9.92 -21.53
CA ASP A 130 -8.63 11.12 -22.10
C ASP A 130 -8.71 11.08 -23.64
N LEU A 131 -8.01 10.15 -24.30
CA LEU A 131 -8.05 9.95 -25.75
C LEU A 131 -9.22 9.07 -26.20
N ILE A 132 -9.85 8.33 -25.27
CA ILE A 132 -11.04 7.50 -25.57
C ILE A 132 -12.17 8.37 -26.13
N THR A 133 -12.31 9.60 -25.64
CA THR A 133 -13.39 10.52 -26.03
C THR A 133 -12.96 11.98 -25.98
N LYS A 134 -13.59 12.81 -26.82
CA LYS A 134 -13.41 14.27 -26.83
C LYS A 134 -14.40 14.99 -25.89
N LYS A 135 -15.46 14.32 -25.44
CA LYS A 135 -16.49 14.93 -24.60
C LYS A 135 -16.02 14.98 -23.15
N ILE A 136 -16.15 16.15 -22.52
CA ILE A 136 -15.68 16.38 -21.15
C ILE A 136 -16.49 15.53 -20.16
N GLU A 137 -17.79 15.39 -20.40
CA GLU A 137 -18.71 14.63 -19.55
C GLU A 137 -18.31 13.15 -19.51
N GLU A 138 -17.96 12.56 -20.66
CA GLU A 138 -17.51 11.17 -20.74
C GLU A 138 -16.14 10.97 -20.08
N ARG A 139 -15.23 11.94 -20.18
CA ARG A 139 -13.94 11.92 -19.47
C ARG A 139 -14.11 11.91 -17.95
N LEU A 140 -15.11 12.63 -17.42
CA LEU A 140 -15.44 12.58 -16.00
C LEU A 140 -15.87 11.17 -15.58
N ILE A 141 -16.68 10.49 -16.40
CA ILE A 141 -17.09 9.09 -16.14
C ILE A 141 -15.90 8.14 -16.22
N ILE A 142 -14.98 8.32 -17.17
CA ILE A 142 -13.74 7.54 -17.25
C ILE A 142 -12.91 7.69 -15.96
N ARG A 143 -12.76 8.92 -15.46
CA ARG A 143 -12.04 9.18 -14.19
C ARG A 143 -12.73 8.54 -13.00
N GLN A 144 -14.06 8.66 -12.89
CA GLN A 144 -14.82 8.01 -11.83
C GLN A 144 -14.69 6.48 -11.85
N LEU A 145 -14.71 5.88 -13.05
CA LEU A 145 -14.50 4.43 -13.21
C LEU A 145 -13.09 4.03 -12.74
N TRP A 146 -12.07 4.76 -13.19
CA TRP A 146 -10.68 4.55 -12.77
C TRP A 146 -10.52 4.65 -11.25
N GLU A 147 -11.09 5.68 -10.62
CA GLU A 147 -11.06 5.88 -9.16
C GLU A 147 -11.76 4.75 -8.42
N THR A 148 -12.92 4.32 -8.93
CA THR A 148 -13.69 3.20 -8.35
C THR A 148 -12.88 1.90 -8.37
N ILE A 149 -12.22 1.60 -9.49
CA ILE A 149 -11.36 0.42 -9.62
C ILE A 149 -10.16 0.53 -8.66
N TYR A 150 -9.50 1.69 -8.64
CA TYR A 150 -8.36 1.95 -7.74
C TYR A 150 -8.71 1.72 -6.27
N ASP A 151 -9.83 2.28 -5.82
CA ASP A 151 -10.31 2.12 -4.45
C ASP A 151 -10.71 0.67 -4.14
N HIS A 152 -11.26 -0.04 -5.11
CA HIS A 152 -11.61 -1.45 -4.92
C HIS A 152 -10.35 -2.31 -4.71
N ILE A 153 -9.32 -2.11 -5.53
CA ILE A 153 -8.02 -2.78 -5.38
C ILE A 153 -7.37 -2.44 -4.03
N LYS A 154 -7.39 -1.17 -3.65
CA LYS A 154 -6.90 -0.71 -2.35
C LYS A 154 -7.58 -1.45 -1.19
N ASN A 155 -8.91 -1.54 -1.23
CA ASN A 155 -9.69 -2.16 -0.16
C ASN A 155 -9.45 -3.67 -0.09
N LYS A 156 -9.41 -4.35 -1.24
CA LYS A 156 -9.27 -5.80 -1.32
C LYS A 156 -7.85 -6.30 -1.07
N ILE A 157 -6.82 -5.56 -1.49
CA ILE A 157 -5.42 -5.98 -1.32
C ILE A 157 -4.70 -5.15 -0.27
N TRP A 158 -4.54 -3.84 -0.49
CA TRP A 158 -3.66 -3.02 0.34
C TRP A 158 -4.10 -2.98 1.81
N ILE A 159 -5.38 -2.68 2.07
CA ILE A 159 -5.90 -2.59 3.43
C ILE A 159 -5.86 -3.96 4.12
N LYS A 160 -6.28 -5.03 3.44
CA LYS A 160 -6.21 -6.39 3.98
C LYS A 160 -4.78 -6.80 4.33
N ARG A 161 -3.82 -6.54 3.44
CA ARG A 161 -2.39 -6.74 3.70
C ARG A 161 -1.96 -5.98 4.96
N CYS A 162 -2.30 -4.70 5.06
CA CYS A 162 -1.90 -3.87 6.20
C CYS A 162 -2.45 -4.41 7.53
N ASN A 163 -3.72 -4.79 7.55
CA ASN A 163 -4.36 -5.37 8.72
C ASN A 163 -3.70 -6.69 9.12
N ARG A 164 -3.49 -7.59 8.15
CA ARG A 164 -2.88 -8.90 8.41
C ARG A 164 -1.44 -8.77 8.92
N VAL A 165 -0.65 -7.89 8.33
CA VAL A 165 0.73 -7.62 8.80
C VAL A 165 0.72 -7.07 10.22
N ASN A 166 -0.20 -6.17 10.56
CA ASN A 166 -0.30 -5.63 11.91
C ASN A 166 -0.67 -6.72 12.95
N GLU A 167 -1.54 -7.67 12.58
CA GLU A 167 -1.87 -8.83 13.43
C GLU A 167 -0.64 -9.70 13.69
N ILE A 168 0.08 -10.09 12.64
CA ILE A 168 1.30 -10.91 12.73
C ILE A 168 2.37 -10.21 13.57
N GLU A 169 2.57 -8.91 13.36
CA GLU A 169 3.50 -8.12 14.16
C GLU A 169 3.11 -8.07 15.63
N LYS A 170 1.81 -7.92 15.93
CA LYS A 170 1.30 -7.92 17.31
C LYS A 170 1.52 -9.26 17.99
N GLU A 171 1.29 -10.37 17.29
CA GLU A 171 1.57 -11.73 17.79
C GLU A 171 3.06 -11.93 18.09
N LYS A 172 3.95 -11.30 17.30
CA LYS A 172 5.41 -11.30 17.52
C LYS A 172 5.87 -10.25 18.54
N GLY A 173 4.96 -9.48 19.14
CA GLY A 173 5.29 -8.40 20.08
C GLY A 173 6.10 -7.26 19.44
N ILE A 174 5.93 -7.02 18.14
CA ILE A 174 6.55 -5.92 17.40
C ILE A 174 5.61 -4.72 17.44
N THR A 175 6.10 -3.57 17.91
CA THR A 175 5.31 -2.34 18.00
C THR A 175 5.70 -1.32 16.93
N LYS A 176 4.86 -0.30 16.74
CA LYS A 176 5.19 0.86 15.88
C LYS A 176 6.48 1.58 16.33
N LEU A 177 6.82 1.54 17.61
CA LEU A 177 8.04 2.16 18.14
C LEU A 177 9.30 1.37 17.77
N ASP A 178 9.21 0.04 17.71
CA ASP A 178 10.31 -0.80 17.23
C ASP A 178 10.65 -0.45 15.78
N LYS A 179 9.61 -0.23 14.95
CA LYS A 179 9.79 0.10 13.53
C LYS A 179 10.39 1.49 13.24
N ARG A 180 10.54 2.34 14.26
CA ARG A 180 11.15 3.69 14.15
C ARG A 180 12.61 3.73 14.61
N LYS A 181 13.14 2.62 15.15
CA LYS A 181 14.48 2.56 15.76
C LYS A 181 15.38 1.59 15.00
N LYS A 182 16.68 1.84 15.06
CA LYS A 182 17.69 0.84 14.74
C LYS A 182 17.94 -0.06 15.96
N PRO A 183 18.42 -1.31 15.78
CA PRO A 183 18.71 -2.24 16.87
C PRO A 183 19.63 -1.66 17.97
N MET A 184 20.68 -0.93 17.60
CA MET A 184 21.62 -0.35 18.58
C MET A 184 20.96 0.71 19.48
N ASP A 185 20.04 1.51 18.93
CA ASP A 185 19.31 2.54 19.68
C ASP A 185 18.28 1.91 20.64
N ALA A 186 17.74 0.74 20.29
CA ALA A 186 16.84 0.00 21.16
C ALA A 186 17.59 -0.56 22.38
N ILE A 187 18.75 -1.20 22.17
CA ILE A 187 19.58 -1.80 23.23
C ILE A 187 20.06 -0.73 24.22
N SER A 188 20.54 0.43 23.72
CA SER A 188 20.98 1.54 24.58
C SER A 188 19.85 2.06 25.48
N ASN A 189 18.63 2.19 24.94
CA ASN A 189 17.47 2.63 25.71
C ASN A 189 17.01 1.60 26.75
N THR A 190 17.00 0.31 26.41
CA THR A 190 16.71 -0.75 27.40
C THR A 190 17.74 -0.78 28.51
N ASN A 191 19.03 -0.65 28.19
CA ASN A 191 20.08 -0.60 29.19
C ASN A 191 19.97 0.63 30.10
N LYS A 192 19.57 1.79 29.55
CA LYS A 192 19.26 3.00 30.33
C LYS A 192 18.06 2.81 31.26
N LEU A 193 17.01 2.14 30.80
CA LEU A 193 15.81 1.88 31.60
C LEU A 193 16.08 0.85 32.71
N ILE A 194 16.78 -0.23 32.39
CA ILE A 194 17.24 -1.23 33.36
C ILE A 194 18.15 -0.55 34.40
N GLY A 195 19.08 0.30 33.97
CA GLY A 195 19.93 1.09 34.87
C GLY A 195 19.12 1.97 35.83
N ARG A 196 18.05 2.65 35.35
CA ARG A 196 17.15 3.42 36.22
C ARG A 196 16.37 2.55 37.19
N ILE A 197 15.81 1.43 36.75
CA ILE A 197 15.05 0.50 37.62
C ILE A 197 15.97 -0.10 38.69
N ILE A 198 17.21 -0.45 38.35
CA ILE A 198 18.19 -0.95 39.33
C ILE A 198 18.56 0.14 40.33
N LEU A 199 18.73 1.39 39.89
CA LEU A 199 19.02 2.52 40.78
C LEU A 199 17.83 2.84 41.71
N GLU A 200 16.61 2.87 41.18
CA GLU A 200 15.38 3.12 41.96
C GLU A 200 15.07 1.95 42.91
N GLY A 201 15.27 0.70 42.49
CA GLY A 201 15.13 -0.49 43.33
C GLY A 201 16.25 -0.69 44.37
N SER A 202 17.38 0.02 44.24
CA SER A 202 18.47 0.02 45.23
C SER A 202 18.25 1.06 46.34
N ILE A 203 17.32 1.99 46.17
CA ILE A 203 17.02 3.03 47.18
C ILE A 203 16.15 2.49 48.32
N ASP A 204 15.57 1.29 48.20
CA ASP A 204 14.58 0.78 49.17
C ASP A 204 15.02 -0.47 49.99
N LYS A 205 16.33 -0.60 50.25
CA LYS A 205 16.87 -1.70 51.08
C LYS A 205 17.78 -1.28 52.24
N ASN A 206 17.66 -0.06 52.74
CA ASN A 206 18.50 0.36 53.88
C ASN A 206 17.82 1.24 54.94
N TRP A 207 16.57 0.94 55.30
CA TRP A 207 15.91 1.63 56.43
C TRP A 207 15.62 0.77 57.67
N TYR A 208 15.90 -0.54 57.65
CA TYR A 208 15.53 -1.45 58.76
C TYR A 208 16.65 -2.32 59.35
N THR A 209 17.92 -1.91 59.31
CA THR A 209 18.95 -2.59 60.13
C THR A 209 20.04 -1.65 60.63
N THR A 210 19.72 -0.72 61.54
CA THR A 210 20.72 -0.19 62.49
C THR A 210 20.06 0.18 63.82
N MET A 211 20.39 -0.63 64.84
CA MET A 211 20.36 -0.36 66.28
C MET A 211 19.03 -0.47 67.05
N LYS A 212 18.71 -1.70 67.46
CA LYS A 212 18.45 -1.97 68.89
C LYS A 212 19.71 -2.61 69.51
N LEU A 213 20.00 -2.18 70.74
CA LEU A 213 20.87 -2.76 71.77
C LEU A 213 22.36 -2.35 71.81
N THR A 214 22.63 -1.31 72.60
CA THR A 214 23.59 -1.42 73.72
C THR A 214 22.92 -0.83 74.96
N THR A 215 22.68 -1.73 75.91
CA THR A 215 22.49 -1.64 77.37
C THR A 215 22.02 -0.34 78.01
#